data_AF-A0AAU7CDH8-F1
#
_entry.id   AF-A0AAU7CDH8-F1
#
_cell.length_a   1.000
_cell.length_b   1.000
_cell.length_c   1.000
_cell.angle_alpha   90.00
_cell.angle_beta   90.00
_cell.angle_gamma   90.00
#
_symmetry.space_group_name_H-M   'P 1'
#
loop_
_entity.id
_entity.type
_entity.pdbx_description
1 polymer ?
#
loop_
_entity_poly.entity_id
_entity_poly.type
_entity_poly.pdbx_seq_one_letter_code
_entity_poly.pdbx_strand_id
1 'polypeptide(L)'
;MAKSISASVGEGGSNRSADVKTIQELLNQIPTSKGGPQPLLAVDGIVGPKTIAAIRNFQKFHFGWSDGRVDTNNVTIAKLNELTAGPPAPPHPPVRFEESKVNNGFDAKVNPPWQMVPVAGFKIVKVTNTNGVTFSCKNPAVASVVQISPNLIQIGGLSHATTLIQAKDASGNVLGTLEVAVKNKKTIVTSFFYVEDSAKPIKHKTTRNLGDEVNLTKLVNNIYEPQVNIEFKIRAASRCRSTKTWATWFAGPWRFPGFPSVKTNGT
;
A
#
# COMPACT_ATOMS: atom_id res chain seq x y z
N MET A 1 -6.84 7.81 19.66
CA MET A 1 -5.43 8.24 19.81
C MET A 1 -5.22 8.83 21.20
N ALA A 2 -4.13 8.49 21.89
CA ALA A 2 -3.78 9.09 23.18
C ALA A 2 -3.49 10.58 23.01
N LYS A 3 -4.06 11.43 23.86
CA LYS A 3 -3.82 12.87 23.86
C LYS A 3 -2.58 13.18 24.70
N SER A 4 -1.72 14.06 24.20
CA SER A 4 -0.57 14.61 24.93
C SER A 4 -0.80 16.07 25.28
N ILE A 5 -0.23 16.53 26.38
CA ILE A 5 -0.14 17.95 26.73
C ILE A 5 1.29 18.46 26.55
N SER A 6 1.45 19.71 26.14
CA SER A 6 2.76 20.34 25.89
C SER A 6 3.43 20.90 27.14
N ALA A 7 2.65 21.18 28.19
CA ALA A 7 3.10 21.64 29.49
C ALA A 7 2.14 21.15 30.59
N SER A 8 2.53 21.34 31.86
CA SER A 8 1.73 20.93 33.01
C SER A 8 0.41 21.70 33.14
N VAL A 9 -0.64 21.02 33.59
CA VAL A 9 -2.01 21.54 33.77
C VAL A 9 -2.50 21.27 35.18
N GLY A 10 -3.15 22.24 35.82
CA GLY A 10 -3.72 22.13 37.16
C GLY A 10 -3.05 23.04 38.18
N GLU A 11 -3.05 22.60 39.44
CA GLU A 11 -2.46 23.33 40.57
C GLU A 11 -0.97 23.62 40.33
N GLY A 12 -0.59 24.91 40.35
CA GLY A 12 0.78 25.36 40.09
C GLY A 12 1.35 25.01 38.70
N GLY A 13 0.52 24.55 37.77
CA GLY A 13 0.92 24.18 36.41
C GLY A 13 1.13 25.37 35.48
N SER A 14 1.75 25.12 34.32
CA SER A 14 1.90 26.14 33.26
C SER A 14 0.57 26.56 32.64
N ASN A 15 -0.45 25.69 32.69
CA ASN A 15 -1.85 25.99 32.37
C ASN A 15 -2.05 26.63 30.98
N ARG A 16 -1.32 26.14 29.97
CA ARG A 16 -1.52 26.56 28.57
C ARG A 16 -2.94 26.23 28.14
N SER A 17 -3.69 27.20 27.62
CA SER A 17 -5.11 27.05 27.30
C SER A 17 -5.43 25.79 26.46
N ALA A 18 -4.61 25.46 25.46
CA ALA A 18 -4.79 24.25 24.65
C ALA A 18 -4.65 22.94 25.45
N ASP A 19 -3.68 22.88 26.36
CA ASP A 19 -3.46 21.72 27.24
C ASP A 19 -4.59 21.61 28.27
N VAL A 20 -5.07 22.75 28.79
CA VAL A 20 -6.20 22.81 29.73
C VAL A 20 -7.48 22.28 29.09
N LYS A 21 -7.80 22.72 27.86
CA LYS A 21 -8.95 22.20 27.11
C LYS A 21 -8.83 20.70 26.91
N THR A 22 -7.65 20.21 26.56
CA THR A 22 -7.37 18.77 26.42
C THR A 22 -7.73 18.01 27.70
N ILE A 23 -7.28 18.48 28.87
CA ILE A 23 -7.58 17.83 30.16
C ILE A 23 -9.07 17.94 30.52
N GLN A 24 -9.70 19.10 30.32
CA GLN A 24 -11.13 19.28 30.58
C GLN A 24 -11.99 18.34 29.71
N GLU A 25 -11.65 18.18 28.43
CA GLU A 25 -12.30 17.23 27.53
C GLU A 25 -12.13 15.78 27.99
N LEU A 26 -10.91 15.38 28.36
CA LEU A 26 -10.64 14.01 28.82
C LEU A 26 -11.40 13.69 30.11
N LEU A 27 -11.40 14.61 31.08
CA LEU A 27 -12.14 14.43 32.33
C LEU A 27 -13.64 14.28 32.08
N ASN A 28 -14.21 15.10 31.19
CA ASN A 28 -15.64 15.04 30.85
C ASN A 28 -16.07 13.74 30.13
N GLN A 29 -15.12 13.01 29.54
CA GLN A 29 -15.40 11.71 28.90
C GLN A 29 -15.43 10.55 29.90
N ILE A 30 -14.99 10.77 31.15
CA ILE A 30 -14.95 9.72 32.17
C ILE A 30 -16.27 9.74 32.95
N PRO A 31 -16.95 8.60 33.12
CA PRO A 31 -18.16 8.54 33.93
C PRO A 31 -17.84 8.79 35.41
N THR A 32 -18.80 9.33 36.15
CA THR A 32 -18.68 9.62 37.59
C THR A 32 -18.33 8.38 38.42
N SER A 33 -18.83 7.20 38.02
CA SER A 33 -18.48 5.90 38.61
C SER A 33 -17.00 5.51 38.47
N LYS A 34 -16.24 6.23 37.64
CA LYS A 34 -14.79 6.08 37.44
C LYS A 34 -14.02 7.36 37.78
N GLY A 35 -14.58 8.24 38.61
CA GLY A 35 -13.92 9.47 39.08
C GLY A 35 -14.02 10.67 38.13
N GLY A 36 -14.95 10.65 37.17
CA GLY A 36 -15.26 11.81 36.32
C GLY A 36 -16.02 12.92 37.06
N PRO A 37 -16.00 14.17 36.55
CA PRO A 37 -16.64 15.31 37.19
C PRO A 37 -18.18 15.27 37.09
N GLN A 38 -18.87 15.67 38.15
CA GLN A 38 -20.31 15.95 38.18
C GLN A 38 -20.57 17.29 38.88
N PRO A 39 -21.17 18.29 38.20
CA PRO A 39 -21.48 18.33 36.77
C PRO A 39 -20.21 18.35 35.90
N LEU A 40 -20.37 18.14 34.59
CA LEU A 40 -19.28 18.26 33.61
C LEU A 40 -18.62 19.65 33.69
N LEU A 41 -17.32 19.69 33.43
CA LEU A 41 -16.55 20.93 33.36
C LEU A 41 -16.89 21.71 32.08
N ALA A 42 -16.82 23.04 32.15
CA ALA A 42 -16.74 23.84 30.95
C ALA A 42 -15.38 23.62 30.27
N VAL A 43 -15.36 23.41 28.95
CA VAL A 43 -14.12 23.28 28.16
C VAL A 43 -13.69 24.67 27.68
N ASP A 44 -13.34 25.53 28.63
CA ASP A 44 -12.98 26.93 28.40
C ASP A 44 -11.46 27.15 28.28
N GLY A 45 -10.65 26.16 28.66
CA GLY A 45 -9.20 26.28 28.72
C GLY A 45 -8.69 27.10 29.91
N ILE A 46 -9.53 27.29 30.94
CA ILE A 46 -9.20 28.02 32.17
C ILE A 46 -9.09 27.01 33.33
N VAL A 47 -7.97 27.05 34.06
CA VAL A 47 -7.80 26.24 35.28
C VAL A 47 -8.46 26.96 36.45
N GLY A 48 -9.76 26.74 36.61
CA GLY A 48 -10.52 27.21 37.77
C GLY A 48 -10.59 26.18 38.91
N PRO A 49 -11.18 26.55 40.06
CA PRO A 49 -11.34 25.64 41.20
C PRO A 49 -12.05 24.33 40.85
N LYS A 50 -13.00 24.36 39.90
CA LYS A 50 -13.71 23.17 39.40
C LYS A 50 -12.78 22.21 38.65
N THR A 51 -11.90 22.73 37.79
CA THR A 51 -10.93 21.92 37.06
C THR A 51 -9.91 21.28 38.01
N ILE A 52 -9.40 22.05 38.97
CA ILE A 52 -8.47 21.53 40.00
C ILE A 52 -9.16 20.45 40.85
N ALA A 53 -10.40 20.69 41.29
CA ALA A 53 -11.18 19.71 42.05
C ALA A 53 -11.41 18.42 41.25
N ALA A 54 -11.73 18.53 39.96
CA ALA A 54 -11.90 17.36 39.09
C ALA A 54 -10.60 16.57 38.92
N ILE A 55 -9.45 17.24 38.72
CA ILE A 55 -8.13 16.57 38.67
C ILE A 55 -7.86 15.84 39.99
N ARG A 56 -8.06 16.51 41.13
CA ARG A 56 -7.84 15.90 42.44
C ARG A 56 -8.74 14.70 42.70
N ASN A 57 -10.02 14.81 42.38
CA ASN A 57 -10.99 13.72 42.54
C ASN A 57 -10.61 12.52 41.68
N PHE A 58 -10.24 12.76 40.43
CA PHE A 58 -9.78 11.72 39.52
C PHE A 58 -8.52 11.01 40.06
N GLN A 59 -7.51 11.77 40.48
CA GLN A 59 -6.28 11.20 41.04
C GLN A 59 -6.55 10.41 42.33
N LYS A 60 -7.36 10.97 43.24
CA LYS A 60 -7.71 10.31 44.49
C LYS A 60 -8.45 9.00 44.24
N PHE A 61 -9.32 8.96 43.24
CA PHE A 61 -10.07 7.76 42.85
C PHE A 61 -9.16 6.65 42.29
N HIS A 62 -8.21 6.99 41.41
CA HIS A 62 -7.39 5.99 40.70
C HIS A 62 -6.08 5.63 41.41
N PHE A 63 -5.54 6.53 42.24
CA PHE A 63 -4.21 6.36 42.84
C PHE A 63 -4.21 6.43 44.37
N GLY A 64 -5.34 6.81 45.00
CA GLY A 64 -5.41 7.01 46.45
C GLY A 64 -4.73 8.28 46.96
N TRP A 65 -4.06 9.04 46.08
CA TRP A 65 -3.44 10.33 46.37
C TRP A 65 -3.89 11.38 45.34
N SER A 66 -3.76 12.67 45.67
CA SER A 66 -4.08 13.76 44.74
C SER A 66 -3.24 14.99 45.03
N ASP A 67 -2.61 15.55 44.01
CA ASP A 67 -1.89 16.83 44.07
C ASP A 67 -2.60 17.95 43.28
N GLY A 68 -3.53 17.58 42.39
CA GLY A 68 -4.27 18.51 41.54
C GLY A 68 -3.52 18.95 40.30
N ARG A 69 -2.45 18.24 39.91
CA ARG A 69 -1.57 18.60 38.79
C ARG A 69 -1.37 17.42 37.83
N VAL A 70 -1.38 17.72 36.53
CA VAL A 70 -1.12 16.79 35.44
C VAL A 70 0.12 17.25 34.68
N ASP A 71 1.20 16.48 34.73
CA ASP A 71 2.42 16.74 33.96
C ASP A 71 2.46 15.92 32.67
N THR A 72 3.26 16.37 31.70
CA THR A 72 3.25 15.91 30.29
C THR A 72 3.45 14.41 30.10
N ASN A 73 4.10 13.73 31.06
CA ASN A 73 4.40 12.29 31.00
C ASN A 73 4.13 11.56 32.33
N ASN A 74 3.25 12.10 33.18
CA ASN A 74 2.97 11.46 34.48
C ASN A 74 1.85 10.40 34.40
N VAL A 75 1.66 9.69 35.51
CA VAL A 75 0.65 8.62 35.63
C VAL A 75 -0.79 9.10 35.43
N THR A 76 -1.08 10.37 35.70
CA THR A 76 -2.42 10.94 35.59
C THR A 76 -2.85 11.06 34.12
N ILE A 77 -2.02 11.62 33.24
CA ILE A 77 -2.35 11.70 31.81
C ILE A 77 -2.38 10.32 31.14
N ALA A 78 -1.53 9.39 31.58
CA ALA A 78 -1.58 8.01 31.12
C ALA A 78 -2.93 7.35 31.45
N LYS A 79 -3.41 7.51 32.69
CA LYS A 79 -4.69 6.93 33.13
C LYS A 79 -5.90 7.60 32.49
N LEU A 80 -5.87 8.93 32.29
CA LEU A 80 -6.90 9.65 31.53
C LEU A 80 -7.02 9.10 30.11
N ASN A 81 -5.89 8.88 29.42
CA ASN A 81 -5.87 8.30 28.09
C ASN A 81 -6.36 6.84 28.08
N GLU A 82 -5.99 6.03 29.07
CA GLU A 82 -6.48 4.64 29.18
C GLU A 82 -8.01 4.58 29.30
N LEU A 83 -8.60 5.43 30.14
CA LEU A 83 -10.04 5.39 30.41
C LEU A 83 -10.89 6.02 29.30
N THR A 84 -10.32 6.96 28.56
CA THR A 84 -10.98 7.62 27.41
C THR A 84 -10.77 6.88 26.10
N ALA A 85 -9.74 6.03 26.00
CA ALA A 85 -9.54 5.15 24.86
C ALA A 85 -10.56 3.99 24.77
N GLY A 86 -11.39 3.80 25.81
CA GLY A 86 -12.22 2.60 25.97
C GLY A 86 -11.37 1.37 26.28
N PRO A 87 -11.97 0.18 26.51
CA PRO A 87 -11.21 -1.07 26.50
C PRO A 87 -10.39 -1.09 25.20
N PRO A 88 -9.10 -1.51 25.21
CA PRO A 88 -8.40 -1.77 23.96
C PRO A 88 -9.32 -2.65 23.13
N ALA A 89 -9.64 -2.20 21.91
CA ALA A 89 -10.48 -2.98 21.01
C ALA A 89 -9.91 -4.41 21.04
N PRO A 90 -10.77 -5.45 21.20
CA PRO A 90 -10.30 -6.83 21.25
C PRO A 90 -9.31 -7.02 20.09
N PRO A 91 -8.15 -7.65 20.31
CA PRO A 91 -7.05 -7.65 19.36
C PRO A 91 -7.60 -7.96 17.98
N HIS A 92 -7.70 -6.93 17.15
CA HIS A 92 -8.32 -7.10 15.85
C HIS A 92 -7.38 -8.00 15.06
N PRO A 93 -7.82 -9.16 14.56
CA PRO A 93 -6.94 -10.04 13.83
C PRO A 93 -6.33 -9.26 12.66
N PRO A 94 -5.05 -9.48 12.32
CA PRO A 94 -4.40 -8.74 11.24
C PRO A 94 -5.21 -8.82 9.95
N VAL A 95 -5.36 -7.69 9.29
CA VAL A 95 -6.00 -7.62 7.97
C VAL A 95 -5.10 -8.35 6.99
N ARG A 96 -5.65 -9.30 6.25
CA ARG A 96 -4.90 -10.01 5.20
C ARG A 96 -5.35 -9.54 3.84
N PHE A 97 -4.38 -9.30 2.97
CA PHE A 97 -4.59 -9.05 1.55
C PHE A 97 -4.37 -10.36 0.79
N GLU A 98 -5.24 -10.65 -0.16
CA GLU A 98 -5.25 -11.89 -0.93
C GLU A 98 -5.50 -11.61 -2.42
N GLU A 99 -4.99 -12.49 -3.27
CA GLU A 99 -5.22 -12.41 -4.70
C GLU A 99 -6.71 -12.61 -5.01
N SER A 100 -7.30 -11.68 -5.76
CA SER A 100 -8.71 -11.78 -6.20
C SER A 100 -8.87 -12.63 -7.46
N LYS A 101 -7.84 -12.66 -8.30
CA LYS A 101 -7.81 -13.34 -9.60
C LYS A 101 -6.39 -13.80 -9.88
N VAL A 102 -6.24 -15.07 -10.25
CA VAL A 102 -4.96 -15.70 -10.60
C VAL A 102 -4.23 -14.89 -11.67
N ASN A 103 -2.91 -14.76 -11.52
CA ASN A 103 -2.01 -14.11 -12.47
C ASN A 103 -2.33 -12.62 -12.69
N ASN A 104 -2.87 -11.95 -11.68
CA ASN A 104 -3.32 -10.55 -11.79
C ASN A 104 -2.38 -9.55 -11.10
N GLY A 105 -1.12 -9.92 -10.92
CA GLY A 105 -0.06 -9.05 -10.41
C GLY A 105 -0.04 -8.90 -8.89
N PHE A 106 -0.61 -9.85 -8.15
CA PHE A 106 -0.48 -9.94 -6.70
C PHE A 106 0.67 -10.89 -6.34
N ASP A 107 1.51 -10.49 -5.38
CA ASP A 107 2.55 -11.32 -4.79
C ASP A 107 2.37 -11.39 -3.28
N ALA A 108 1.94 -12.56 -2.80
CA ALA A 108 1.72 -12.84 -1.39
C ALA A 108 3.00 -13.24 -0.63
N LYS A 109 4.10 -13.53 -1.35
CA LYS A 109 5.32 -14.10 -0.76
C LYS A 109 6.26 -13.04 -0.19
N VAL A 110 6.06 -11.78 -0.59
CA VAL A 110 6.80 -10.63 -0.08
C VAL A 110 6.06 -10.01 1.11
N ASN A 111 6.80 -9.33 1.99
CA ASN A 111 6.25 -8.66 3.16
C ASN A 111 6.68 -7.18 3.19
N PRO A 112 5.74 -6.20 3.13
CA PRO A 112 4.31 -6.40 2.91
C PRO A 112 4.01 -7.08 1.56
N PRO A 113 2.86 -7.75 1.40
CA PRO A 113 2.43 -8.26 0.10
C PRO A 113 2.40 -7.14 -0.93
N TRP A 114 2.53 -7.50 -2.20
CA TRP A 114 2.67 -6.53 -3.28
C TRP A 114 1.58 -6.69 -4.34
N GLN A 115 1.06 -5.58 -4.85
CA GLN A 115 0.10 -5.55 -5.96
C GLN A 115 0.55 -4.55 -7.04
N MET A 116 0.69 -5.03 -8.28
CA MET A 116 0.83 -4.17 -9.45
C MET A 116 -0.50 -3.55 -9.84
N VAL A 117 -0.54 -2.24 -10.08
CA VAL A 117 -1.72 -1.54 -10.61
C VAL A 117 -1.32 -0.73 -11.85
N PRO A 118 -2.07 -0.79 -12.96
CA PRO A 118 -1.80 0.05 -14.12
C PRO A 118 -2.17 1.51 -13.85
N VAL A 119 -1.38 2.46 -14.37
CA VAL A 119 -1.79 3.88 -14.44
C VAL A 119 -3.07 4.01 -15.24
N ALA A 120 -4.00 4.86 -14.76
CA ALA A 120 -5.34 5.07 -15.33
C ALA A 120 -6.19 3.79 -15.41
N GLY A 121 -5.83 2.76 -14.65
CA GLY A 121 -6.64 1.55 -14.48
C GLY A 121 -6.79 1.18 -13.02
N PHE A 122 -7.33 -0.01 -12.77
CA PHE A 122 -7.57 -0.49 -11.42
C PHE A 122 -7.27 -1.97 -11.26
N LYS A 123 -7.14 -2.40 -10.01
CA LYS A 123 -7.15 -3.80 -9.60
C LYS A 123 -8.08 -4.01 -8.43
N ILE A 124 -8.61 -5.21 -8.31
CA ILE A 124 -9.38 -5.64 -7.16
C ILE A 124 -8.50 -6.55 -6.33
N VAL A 125 -8.49 -6.36 -5.02
CA VAL A 125 -7.75 -7.20 -4.07
C VAL A 125 -8.75 -7.72 -3.04
N LYS A 126 -8.62 -9.00 -2.69
CA LYS A 126 -9.44 -9.61 -1.64
C LYS A 126 -8.86 -9.25 -0.28
N VAL A 127 -9.73 -8.96 0.67
CA VAL A 127 -9.36 -8.62 2.04
C VAL A 127 -10.16 -9.46 3.02
N THR A 128 -9.53 -9.85 4.13
CA THR A 128 -10.19 -10.55 5.24
C THR A 128 -9.92 -9.82 6.54
N ASN A 129 -10.77 -10.05 7.56
CA ASN A 129 -10.74 -9.34 8.84
C ASN A 129 -10.92 -7.82 8.65
N THR A 130 -12.07 -7.38 8.12
CA THR A 130 -12.30 -5.96 7.77
C THR A 130 -13.30 -5.25 8.67
N ASN A 131 -13.79 -5.90 9.74
CA ASN A 131 -14.80 -5.32 10.61
C ASN A 131 -14.24 -4.13 11.40
N GLY A 132 -14.81 -2.93 11.22
CA GLY A 132 -14.28 -1.71 11.84
C GLY A 132 -12.92 -1.25 11.28
N VAL A 133 -12.56 -1.72 10.08
CA VAL A 133 -11.31 -1.36 9.39
C VAL A 133 -11.59 -0.32 8.33
N THR A 134 -10.70 0.66 8.23
CA THR A 134 -10.67 1.66 7.15
C THR A 134 -9.41 1.49 6.31
N PHE A 135 -9.53 1.68 4.99
CA PHE A 135 -8.39 1.60 4.07
C PHE A 135 -7.97 3.01 3.66
N SER A 136 -6.68 3.29 3.73
CA SER A 136 -6.10 4.58 3.33
C SER A 136 -4.84 4.37 2.51
N CYS A 137 -4.63 5.21 1.50
CA CYS A 137 -3.38 5.24 0.73
C CYS A 137 -2.42 6.25 1.35
N LYS A 138 -1.16 5.85 1.56
CA LYS A 138 -0.11 6.71 2.12
C LYS A 138 0.22 7.89 1.20
N ASN A 139 0.18 7.67 -0.11
CA ASN A 139 0.33 8.73 -1.11
C ASN A 139 -0.87 8.72 -2.08
N PRO A 140 -1.91 9.54 -1.84
CA PRO A 140 -3.11 9.58 -2.65
C PRO A 140 -2.89 10.17 -4.05
N ALA A 141 -1.73 10.77 -4.34
CA ALA A 141 -1.39 11.19 -5.71
C ALA A 141 -0.94 10.00 -6.60
N VAL A 142 -0.56 8.88 -5.98
CA VAL A 142 -0.06 7.68 -6.67
C VAL A 142 -1.17 6.67 -6.91
N ALA A 143 -1.95 6.36 -5.87
CA ALA A 143 -3.06 5.42 -5.95
C ALA A 143 -4.24 5.85 -5.08
N SER A 144 -5.44 5.44 -5.48
CA SER A 144 -6.66 5.52 -4.67
C SER A 144 -7.07 4.13 -4.18
N VAL A 145 -7.77 4.07 -3.07
CA VAL A 145 -8.34 2.83 -2.53
C VAL A 145 -9.78 3.07 -2.13
N VAL A 146 -10.67 2.17 -2.55
CA VAL A 146 -12.09 2.18 -2.20
C VAL A 146 -12.49 0.77 -1.81
N GLN A 147 -13.12 0.62 -0.64
CA GLN A 147 -13.72 -0.66 -0.27
C GLN A 147 -15.06 -0.82 -0.98
N ILE A 148 -15.17 -1.81 -1.85
CA ILE A 148 -16.35 -2.04 -2.69
C ILE A 148 -17.28 -3.11 -2.11
N SER A 149 -16.77 -3.95 -1.20
CA SER A 149 -17.54 -4.89 -0.39
C SER A 149 -16.77 -5.23 0.89
N PRO A 150 -17.38 -5.93 1.86
CA PRO A 150 -16.67 -6.34 3.08
C PRO A 150 -15.37 -7.10 2.80
N ASN A 151 -15.29 -7.84 1.69
CA ASN A 151 -14.16 -8.72 1.37
C ASN A 151 -13.34 -8.26 0.17
N LEU A 152 -13.64 -7.09 -0.44
CA LEU A 152 -12.97 -6.60 -1.64
C LEU A 152 -12.66 -5.11 -1.55
N ILE A 153 -11.44 -4.77 -1.93
CA ILE A 153 -11.04 -3.38 -2.19
C ILE A 153 -10.70 -3.22 -3.67
N GLN A 154 -11.03 -2.05 -4.21
CA GLN A 154 -10.58 -1.59 -5.52
C GLN A 154 -9.46 -0.58 -5.33
N ILE A 155 -8.37 -0.77 -6.06
CA ILE A 155 -7.19 0.10 -6.05
C ILE A 155 -7.06 0.72 -7.43
N GLY A 156 -7.16 2.05 -7.50
CA GLY A 156 -6.98 2.83 -8.74
C GLY A 156 -5.55 3.35 -8.85
N GLY A 157 -4.93 3.20 -10.02
CA GLY A 157 -3.60 3.75 -10.32
C GLY A 157 -3.70 5.14 -10.91
N LEU A 158 -3.06 6.13 -10.28
CA LEU A 158 -3.13 7.54 -10.69
C LEU A 158 -1.83 8.01 -11.33
N SER A 159 -0.69 7.79 -10.68
CA SER A 159 0.63 8.19 -11.21
C SER A 159 1.67 7.09 -10.98
N HIS A 160 2.67 7.01 -11.86
CA HIS A 160 3.72 5.99 -11.77
C HIS A 160 4.61 6.25 -10.54
N ALA A 161 4.41 5.44 -9.49
CA ALA A 161 5.30 5.32 -8.34
C ALA A 161 4.87 4.10 -7.50
N THR A 162 5.61 3.84 -6.43
CA THR A 162 5.20 2.91 -5.38
C THR A 162 4.58 3.66 -4.20
N THR A 163 3.53 3.12 -3.62
CA THR A 163 2.86 3.63 -2.42
C THR A 163 2.41 2.47 -1.54
N LEU A 164 1.88 2.78 -0.36
CA LEU A 164 1.36 1.79 0.58
C LEU A 164 -0.13 2.02 0.80
N ILE A 165 -0.92 0.95 0.79
CA ILE A 165 -2.26 0.93 1.33
C ILE A 165 -2.20 0.38 2.75
N GLN A 166 -2.79 1.10 3.69
CA GLN A 166 -2.85 0.73 5.09
C GLN A 166 -4.29 0.46 5.48
N ALA A 167 -4.52 -0.70 6.09
CA ALA A 167 -5.74 -1.03 6.78
C ALA A 167 -5.60 -0.60 8.23
N LYS A 168 -6.51 0.25 8.73
CA LYS A 168 -6.44 0.86 10.06
C LYS A 168 -7.71 0.61 10.85
N ASP A 169 -7.57 0.40 12.15
CA ASP A 169 -8.71 0.41 13.07
C ASP A 169 -9.25 1.83 13.29
N ALA A 170 -10.34 1.94 14.06
CA ALA A 170 -10.94 3.23 14.44
C ALA A 170 -10.00 4.14 15.26
N SER A 171 -8.96 3.56 15.88
CA SER A 171 -7.96 4.31 16.65
C SER A 171 -6.79 4.82 15.80
N GLY A 172 -6.70 4.39 14.55
CA GLY A 172 -5.63 4.71 13.60
C GLY A 172 -4.47 3.70 13.59
N ASN A 173 -4.55 2.60 14.36
CA ASN A 173 -3.51 1.58 14.39
C ASN A 173 -3.53 0.77 13.07
N VAL A 174 -2.35 0.50 12.52
CA VAL A 174 -2.22 -0.25 11.26
C VAL A 174 -2.35 -1.74 11.54
N LEU A 175 -3.41 -2.36 10.99
CA LEU A 175 -3.73 -3.78 11.10
C LEU A 175 -3.21 -4.61 9.92
N GLY A 176 -2.80 -3.95 8.84
CA GLY A 176 -2.24 -4.59 7.65
C GLY A 176 -1.72 -3.54 6.67
N THR A 177 -0.69 -3.91 5.91
CA THR A 177 -0.10 -3.05 4.87
C THR A 177 0.01 -3.83 3.56
N LEU A 178 -0.32 -3.18 2.46
CA LEU A 178 -0.14 -3.68 1.09
C LEU A 178 0.75 -2.68 0.35
N GLU A 179 1.83 -3.17 -0.26
CA GLU A 179 2.61 -2.37 -1.20
C GLU A 179 1.91 -2.35 -2.56
N VAL A 180 1.78 -1.14 -3.13
CA VAL A 180 1.15 -0.93 -4.43
C VAL A 180 2.15 -0.25 -5.34
N ALA A 181 2.55 -0.96 -6.41
CA ALA A 181 3.36 -0.37 -7.48
C ALA A 181 2.46 0.01 -8.65
N VAL A 182 2.28 1.31 -8.86
CA VAL A 182 1.55 1.84 -10.00
C VAL A 182 2.51 1.99 -11.17
N LYS A 183 2.24 1.27 -12.27
CA LYS A 183 3.16 1.17 -13.41
C LYS A 183 2.57 1.76 -14.69
N ASN A 184 3.37 2.52 -15.43
CA ASN A 184 3.06 2.89 -16.80
C ASN A 184 3.05 1.64 -17.69
N LYS A 185 2.20 1.65 -18.74
CA LYS A 185 2.21 0.58 -19.74
C LYS A 185 3.53 0.62 -20.50
N LYS A 186 4.25 -0.50 -20.54
CA LYS A 186 5.46 -0.62 -21.36
C LYS A 186 5.17 -1.50 -22.56
N THR A 187 5.30 -0.93 -23.76
CA THR A 187 5.17 -1.69 -25.00
C THR A 187 6.52 -2.18 -25.47
N ILE A 188 6.67 -3.49 -25.62
CA ILE A 188 7.84 -4.14 -26.24
C ILE A 188 7.45 -4.54 -27.66
N VAL A 189 8.25 -4.11 -28.63
CA VAL A 189 7.98 -4.37 -30.03
C VAL A 189 8.95 -5.43 -30.55
N THR A 190 8.41 -6.56 -31.00
CA THR A 190 9.19 -7.75 -31.39
C THR A 190 9.01 -8.03 -32.88
N SER A 191 10.06 -8.53 -33.54
CA SER A 191 9.98 -9.05 -34.91
C SER A 191 10.34 -10.53 -34.92
N PHE A 192 9.67 -11.31 -35.77
CA PHE A 192 9.82 -12.75 -35.85
C PHE A 192 10.40 -13.16 -37.21
N PHE A 193 11.47 -13.96 -37.17
CA PHE A 193 12.14 -14.44 -38.38
C PHE A 193 12.18 -15.96 -38.37
N TYR A 194 11.61 -16.56 -39.42
CA TYR A 194 11.49 -18.02 -39.60
C TYR A 194 12.54 -18.47 -40.60
N VAL A 195 13.59 -19.14 -40.11
CA VAL A 195 14.81 -19.40 -40.90
C VAL A 195 14.81 -20.82 -41.48
N GLU A 196 15.19 -20.94 -42.75
CA GLU A 196 15.44 -22.21 -43.46
C GLU A 196 16.79 -22.12 -44.18
N ASP A 197 17.60 -23.18 -44.11
CA ASP A 197 18.88 -23.30 -44.81
C ASP A 197 18.82 -24.21 -46.05
N SER A 198 19.94 -24.28 -46.77
CA SER A 198 20.10 -25.09 -47.98
C SER A 198 20.91 -26.36 -47.76
N ALA A 199 21.06 -26.85 -46.52
CA ALA A 199 21.87 -28.03 -46.22
C ALA A 199 21.34 -29.29 -46.93
N LYS A 200 22.25 -30.19 -47.30
CA LYS A 200 21.96 -31.50 -47.92
C LYS A 200 22.64 -32.61 -47.10
N PRO A 201 22.03 -33.80 -46.96
CA PRO A 201 20.79 -34.25 -47.60
C PRO A 201 19.51 -33.69 -46.96
N ILE A 202 19.59 -33.20 -45.73
CA ILE A 202 18.46 -32.67 -44.96
C ILE A 202 18.68 -31.17 -44.72
N LYS A 203 17.66 -30.36 -45.01
CA LYS A 203 17.64 -28.92 -44.71
C LYS A 203 17.30 -28.69 -43.24
N HIS A 204 17.96 -27.72 -42.61
CA HIS A 204 17.56 -27.24 -41.30
C HIS A 204 16.57 -26.09 -41.44
N LYS A 205 15.49 -26.13 -40.66
CA LYS A 205 14.50 -25.06 -40.62
C LYS A 205 13.95 -24.88 -39.21
N THR A 206 13.44 -23.69 -38.92
CA THR A 206 12.62 -23.47 -37.73
C THR A 206 11.42 -24.41 -37.74
N THR A 207 11.11 -24.98 -36.57
CA THR A 207 9.95 -25.87 -36.39
C THR A 207 8.62 -25.12 -36.37
N ARG A 208 8.65 -23.84 -35.98
CA ARG A 208 7.50 -22.93 -36.00
C ARG A 208 7.26 -22.37 -37.40
N ASN A 209 6.02 -21.98 -37.67
CA ASN A 209 5.54 -21.42 -38.93
C ASN A 209 5.16 -19.95 -38.78
N LEU A 210 5.22 -19.23 -39.91
CA LEU A 210 4.64 -17.89 -40.02
C LEU A 210 3.15 -17.94 -39.64
N GLY A 211 2.72 -17.05 -38.76
CA GLY A 211 1.41 -17.04 -38.10
C GLY A 211 1.49 -17.49 -36.63
N ASP A 212 2.46 -18.33 -36.26
CA ASP A 212 2.61 -18.80 -34.87
C ASP A 212 2.96 -17.67 -33.89
N GLU A 213 3.56 -16.58 -34.40
CA GLU A 213 3.91 -15.41 -33.60
C GLU A 213 2.69 -14.74 -32.96
N VAL A 214 1.51 -14.87 -33.58
CA VAL A 214 0.25 -14.29 -33.08
C VAL A 214 -0.15 -14.98 -31.78
N ASN A 215 -0.17 -16.32 -31.77
CA ASN A 215 -0.52 -17.10 -30.59
C ASN A 215 0.54 -16.97 -29.50
N LEU A 216 1.82 -16.91 -29.88
CA LEU A 216 2.91 -16.66 -28.95
C LEU A 216 2.77 -15.29 -28.28
N THR A 217 2.51 -14.24 -29.06
CA THR A 217 2.35 -12.87 -28.53
C THR A 217 1.14 -12.79 -27.59
N LYS A 218 0.02 -13.44 -27.94
CA LYS A 218 -1.16 -13.56 -27.06
C LYS A 218 -0.81 -14.24 -25.74
N LEU A 219 -0.10 -15.37 -25.79
CA LEU A 219 0.30 -16.11 -24.59
C LEU A 219 1.19 -15.27 -23.68
N VAL A 220 2.16 -14.55 -24.24
CA VAL A 220 3.05 -13.67 -23.46
C VAL A 220 2.26 -12.51 -22.85
N ASN A 221 1.38 -11.86 -23.61
CA ASN A 221 0.55 -10.76 -23.10
C ASN A 221 -0.40 -11.21 -21.98
N ASN A 222 -0.98 -12.41 -22.09
CA ASN A 222 -1.83 -12.98 -21.04
C ASN A 222 -1.12 -13.17 -19.69
N ILE A 223 0.22 -13.17 -19.67
CA ILE A 223 1.04 -13.29 -18.46
C ILE A 223 1.57 -11.90 -18.05
N TYR A 224 2.24 -11.21 -18.97
CA TYR A 224 2.99 -9.99 -18.64
C TYR A 224 2.12 -8.75 -18.48
N GLU A 225 1.03 -8.64 -19.24
CA GLU A 225 0.14 -7.48 -19.16
C GLU A 225 -0.57 -7.41 -17.79
N PRO A 226 -1.25 -8.46 -17.31
CA PRO A 226 -1.95 -8.39 -16.03
C PRO A 226 -1.02 -8.39 -14.81
N GLN A 227 0.24 -8.85 -14.94
CA GLN A 227 1.17 -8.96 -13.81
C GLN A 227 2.16 -7.80 -13.67
N VAL A 228 2.64 -7.25 -14.79
CA VAL A 228 3.68 -6.20 -14.77
C VAL A 228 3.38 -5.00 -15.69
N ASN A 229 2.20 -4.95 -16.31
CA ASN A 229 1.76 -3.91 -17.24
C ASN A 229 2.66 -3.77 -18.48
N ILE A 230 3.14 -4.91 -19.00
CA ILE A 230 3.94 -4.97 -20.23
C ILE A 230 3.10 -5.61 -21.35
N GLU A 231 3.06 -4.96 -22.51
CA GLU A 231 2.42 -5.46 -23.72
C GLU A 231 3.46 -5.68 -24.81
N PHE A 232 3.42 -6.85 -25.43
CA PHE A 232 4.21 -7.21 -26.59
C PHE A 232 3.40 -6.98 -27.87
N LYS A 233 4.01 -6.32 -28.84
CA LYS A 233 3.44 -6.08 -30.18
C LYS A 233 4.35 -6.64 -31.25
N ILE A 234 3.75 -7.23 -32.28
CA ILE A 234 4.47 -7.69 -33.46
C ILE A 234 4.71 -6.48 -34.37
N ARG A 235 5.97 -6.22 -34.71
CA ARG A 235 6.34 -5.27 -35.77
C ARG A 235 6.32 -5.92 -37.13
N ALA A 236 6.94 -7.08 -37.25
CA ALA A 236 7.06 -7.82 -38.50
C ALA A 236 7.22 -9.31 -38.22
N ALA A 237 6.75 -10.12 -39.17
CA ALA A 237 6.99 -11.55 -39.22
C ALA A 237 7.37 -11.93 -40.65
N SER A 238 8.46 -12.67 -40.84
CA SER A 238 8.97 -12.99 -42.19
C SER A 238 9.72 -14.31 -42.24
N ARG A 239 9.67 -14.98 -43.40
CA ARG A 239 10.52 -16.14 -43.69
C ARG A 239 11.86 -15.66 -44.24
N CYS A 240 12.95 -16.22 -43.72
CA CYS A 240 14.31 -15.96 -44.19
C CYS A 240 14.91 -17.26 -44.72
N ARG A 241 15.20 -17.30 -46.01
CA ARG A 241 15.84 -18.45 -46.66
C ARG A 241 17.30 -18.12 -46.96
N SER A 242 18.22 -18.96 -46.50
CA SER A 242 19.64 -18.87 -46.88
C SER A 242 19.92 -19.78 -48.08
N THR A 243 20.68 -19.28 -49.05
CA THR A 243 21.23 -20.05 -50.18
C THR A 243 22.55 -20.77 -49.83
N LYS A 244 23.07 -20.55 -48.61
CA LYS A 244 24.30 -21.12 -48.09
C LYS A 244 24.04 -21.93 -46.81
N THR A 245 24.87 -22.95 -46.56
CA THR A 245 24.83 -23.72 -45.30
C THR A 245 25.33 -22.87 -44.14
N TRP A 246 24.80 -23.10 -42.93
CA TRP A 246 25.16 -22.30 -41.75
C TRP A 246 26.65 -22.36 -41.41
N ALA A 247 27.33 -23.49 -41.69
CA ALA A 247 28.77 -23.65 -41.53
C ALA A 247 29.59 -22.62 -42.34
N THR A 248 29.08 -22.14 -43.47
CA THR A 248 29.76 -21.12 -44.29
C THR A 248 29.41 -19.68 -43.90
N TRP A 249 28.41 -19.48 -43.04
CA TRP A 249 27.98 -18.17 -42.54
C TRP A 249 28.76 -17.71 -41.31
N PHE A 250 29.11 -18.62 -40.40
CA PHE A 250 29.92 -18.29 -39.21
C PHE A 250 31.41 -18.04 -39.51
N ALA A 251 31.83 -18.19 -40.77
CA ALA A 251 33.20 -17.94 -41.22
C ALA A 251 33.44 -16.52 -41.78
N GLY A 252 32.45 -15.61 -41.74
CA GLY A 252 32.57 -14.25 -42.28
C GLY A 252 31.76 -13.19 -41.52
N PRO A 253 31.98 -11.89 -41.80
CA PRO A 253 31.38 -10.80 -41.02
C PRO A 253 29.85 -10.75 -41.19
N TRP A 254 29.13 -10.74 -40.06
CA TRP A 254 27.68 -10.75 -39.92
C TRP A 254 26.96 -9.73 -40.84
N ARG A 255 26.42 -10.18 -41.98
CA ARG A 255 25.52 -9.37 -42.82
C ARG A 255 24.34 -10.20 -43.31
N PHE A 256 23.15 -9.95 -42.77
CA PHE A 256 21.88 -10.49 -43.28
C PHE A 256 21.33 -9.56 -44.39
N PRO A 257 21.14 -10.03 -45.63
CA PRO A 257 20.48 -9.26 -46.68
C PRO A 257 19.04 -8.91 -46.28
N GLY A 258 18.66 -7.64 -46.37
CA GLY A 258 17.32 -7.14 -46.05
C GLY A 258 17.10 -6.69 -44.60
N PHE A 259 18.12 -6.78 -43.75
CA PHE A 259 18.11 -6.12 -42.44
C PHE A 259 18.71 -4.70 -42.56
N PRO A 260 18.05 -3.65 -42.04
CA PRO A 260 18.76 -2.38 -41.84
C PRO A 260 19.92 -2.64 -40.90
N SER A 261 21.10 -2.13 -41.25
CA SER A 261 22.33 -2.28 -40.47
C SER A 261 22.07 -1.82 -39.03
N VAL A 262 22.07 -2.75 -38.08
CA VAL A 262 22.14 -2.42 -36.66
C VAL A 262 23.56 -1.89 -36.44
N LYS A 263 23.69 -0.56 -36.36
CA LYS A 263 24.93 0.05 -35.86
C LYS A 263 25.05 -0.35 -34.39
N THR A 264 25.88 -1.33 -34.11
CA THR A 264 26.44 -1.50 -32.77
C THR A 264 27.35 -0.30 -32.54
N ASN A 265 26.88 0.72 -31.81
CA ASN A 265 27.81 1.66 -31.21
C ASN A 265 28.56 0.86 -30.13
N GLY A 266 29.81 0.51 -30.44
CA GLY A 266 30.72 -0.11 -29.49
C GLY A 266 31.06 0.86 -28.37
N THR A 267 31.13 0.28 -27.16
CA THR A 267 31.87 0.69 -25.95
C THR A 267 32.17 2.16 -25.75
#